data_AF-A0A7S1YZ04-F1
#
_entry.id   AF-A0A7S1YZ04-F1
#
_cell.length_a   1.000
_cell.length_b   1.000
_cell.length_c   1.000
_cell.angle_alpha   90.00
_cell.angle_beta   90.00
_cell.angle_gamma   90.00
#
_symmetry.space_group_name_H-M   'P 1'
#
loop_
_entity.id
_entity.type
_entity.pdbx_description
1 polymer ?
#
loop_
_entity_poly.entity_id
_entity_poly.type
_entity_poly.pdbx_seq_one_letter_code
_entity_poly.pdbx_strand_id
1 'polypeptide(L)'
;SYERRDHVYTERPDPAEWEAWRDANLKAEMDQWVKVLEFWIGNGARVDENGNSYQDPNCGTNLVDCTPKTILSFERLHDPATGHDELAKLAAVLEENEGVPIIESQAWTCIYDETIGNEQPGFKNNDHRSGPERDQLGYTLRQLLDFKGEFGKLKTKYSGDANPNTQMIVSFIDDYMVEICMEIIVMSMRF
;
A
#
# COMPACT_ATOMS: atom_id res chain seq x y z
N SER A 1 2.70 11.28 19.14
CA SER A 1 3.90 11.98 19.63
C SER A 1 5.14 11.33 19.03
N TYR A 2 6.24 12.07 18.93
CA TYR A 2 7.52 11.56 18.39
C TYR A 2 8.05 10.34 19.19
N GLU A 3 7.65 10.24 20.47
CA GLU A 3 8.00 9.15 21.40
C GLU A 3 7.43 7.77 21.02
N ARG A 4 6.40 7.69 20.17
CA ARG A 4 5.88 6.39 19.72
C ARG A 4 6.59 5.83 18.50
N ARG A 5 7.44 6.60 17.80
CA ARG A 5 8.14 6.13 16.59
C ARG A 5 8.95 4.86 16.84
N ASP A 6 9.57 4.77 18.01
CA ASP A 6 10.39 3.61 18.38
C ASP A 6 9.55 2.34 18.60
N HIS A 7 8.24 2.47 18.86
CA HIS A 7 7.34 1.35 19.11
C HIS A 7 6.46 0.97 17.90
N VAL A 8 6.32 1.85 16.89
CA VAL A 8 5.44 1.61 15.72
C VAL A 8 5.76 0.29 15.01
N TYR A 9 7.01 -0.16 15.07
CA TYR A 9 7.49 -1.38 14.40
C TYR A 9 7.90 -2.50 15.36
N THR A 10 7.69 -2.35 16.68
CA THR A 10 8.15 -3.33 17.67
C THR A 10 7.01 -4.02 18.39
N GLU A 11 5.90 -3.32 18.61
CA GLU A 11 4.78 -3.82 19.39
C GLU A 11 3.47 -3.68 18.63
N ARG A 12 2.59 -4.67 18.76
CA ARG A 12 1.20 -4.60 18.34
C ARG A 12 0.37 -3.99 19.46
N PRO A 13 -0.65 -3.17 19.12
CA PRO A 13 -1.55 -2.59 20.12
C PRO A 13 -2.34 -3.69 20.85
N ASP A 14 -2.82 -3.38 22.05
CA ASP A 14 -3.83 -4.19 22.71
C ASP A 14 -5.09 -4.30 21.82
N PRO A 15 -5.80 -5.44 21.79
CA PRO A 15 -6.94 -5.60 20.90
C PRO A 15 -8.06 -4.57 21.15
N ALA A 16 -8.33 -4.20 22.41
CA ALA A 16 -9.37 -3.23 22.72
C ALA A 16 -8.99 -1.80 22.28
N GLU A 17 -7.71 -1.44 22.43
CA GLU A 17 -7.20 -0.15 21.93
C GLU A 17 -7.24 -0.09 20.40
N TRP A 18 -6.83 -1.17 19.75
CA TRP A 18 -6.93 -1.30 18.29
C TRP A 18 -8.40 -1.16 17.86
N GLU A 19 -9.34 -1.82 18.54
CA GLU A 19 -10.75 -1.86 18.12
C GLU A 19 -11.38 -0.48 18.22
N ALA A 20 -11.12 0.21 19.33
CA ALA A 20 -11.54 1.58 19.54
C ALA A 20 -10.98 2.52 18.47
N TRP A 21 -9.69 2.39 18.11
CA TRP A 21 -9.09 3.18 17.05
C TRP A 21 -9.70 2.85 15.68
N ARG A 22 -9.80 1.56 15.33
CA ARG A 22 -10.33 1.09 14.05
C ARG A 22 -11.74 1.61 13.86
N ASP A 23 -12.61 1.42 14.83
CA ASP A 23 -14.02 1.82 14.71
C ASP A 23 -14.19 3.34 14.58
N ALA A 24 -13.34 4.12 15.24
CA ALA A 24 -13.38 5.58 15.16
C ALA A 24 -12.78 6.14 13.87
N ASN A 25 -11.76 5.49 13.29
CA ASN A 25 -10.93 6.09 12.24
C ASN A 25 -11.03 5.42 10.87
N LEU A 26 -11.49 4.16 10.78
CA LEU A 26 -11.39 3.36 9.57
C LEU A 26 -11.89 4.08 8.31
N LYS A 27 -13.08 4.69 8.39
CA LYS A 27 -13.66 5.38 7.24
C LYS A 27 -12.82 6.58 6.80
N ALA A 28 -12.32 7.37 7.75
CA ALA A 28 -11.48 8.52 7.47
C ALA A 28 -10.13 8.09 6.88
N GLU A 29 -9.54 7.01 7.40
CA GLU A 29 -8.31 6.42 6.86
C GLU A 29 -8.53 5.92 5.43
N MET A 30 -9.60 5.18 5.15
CA MET A 30 -9.93 4.74 3.80
C MET A 30 -10.07 5.92 2.82
N ASP A 31 -10.79 6.97 3.22
CA ASP A 31 -10.93 8.18 2.40
C ASP A 31 -9.59 8.88 2.17
N GLN A 32 -8.71 8.87 3.18
CA GLN A 32 -7.38 9.44 3.06
C GLN A 32 -6.51 8.66 2.07
N TRP A 33 -6.53 7.32 2.12
CA TRP A 33 -5.81 6.48 1.17
C TRP A 33 -6.30 6.66 -0.26
N VAL A 34 -7.62 6.77 -0.46
CA VAL A 34 -8.22 7.09 -1.77
C VAL A 34 -7.68 8.42 -2.29
N LYS A 35 -7.67 9.47 -1.46
CA LYS A 35 -7.15 10.79 -1.86
C LYS A 35 -5.66 10.74 -2.24
N VAL A 36 -4.85 9.98 -1.50
CA VAL A 36 -3.42 9.81 -1.82
C VAL A 36 -3.25 9.13 -3.17
N LEU A 37 -4.02 8.07 -3.44
CA LEU A 37 -4.01 7.39 -4.73
C LEU A 37 -4.43 8.33 -5.87
N GLU A 38 -5.54 9.04 -5.70
CA GLU A 38 -6.08 9.98 -6.68
C GLU A 38 -5.13 11.14 -6.97
N PHE A 39 -4.43 11.64 -5.94
CA PHE A 39 -3.40 12.66 -6.10
C PHE A 39 -2.31 12.19 -7.07
N TRP A 40 -1.69 11.04 -6.81
CA TRP A 40 -0.57 10.57 -7.62
C TRP A 40 -1.00 10.15 -9.03
N ILE A 41 -2.14 9.46 -9.17
CA ILE A 41 -2.65 9.05 -10.48
C ILE A 41 -3.19 10.24 -11.28
N GLY A 42 -3.79 11.21 -10.60
CA GLY A 42 -4.28 12.45 -11.19
C GLY A 42 -3.19 13.49 -11.49
N ASN A 43 -1.93 13.07 -11.63
CA ASN A 43 -0.78 13.94 -11.89
C ASN A 43 -0.64 15.08 -10.87
N GLY A 44 -0.86 14.81 -9.58
CA GLY A 44 -0.74 15.79 -8.51
C GLY A 44 -1.93 16.75 -8.39
N ALA A 45 -3.08 16.40 -8.95
CA ALA A 45 -4.31 17.18 -8.78
C ALA A 45 -4.79 17.12 -7.32
N ARG A 46 -5.15 18.29 -6.78
CA ARG A 46 -5.81 18.47 -5.49
C ARG A 46 -7.22 18.99 -5.69
N VAL A 47 -8.08 18.79 -4.70
CA VAL A 47 -9.45 19.29 -4.68
C VAL A 47 -9.59 20.25 -3.52
N ASP A 48 -10.07 21.47 -3.78
CA ASP A 48 -10.33 22.48 -2.74
C ASP A 48 -11.64 22.19 -1.98
N GLU A 49 -11.97 23.02 -0.99
CA GLU A 49 -13.19 22.88 -0.19
C GLU A 49 -14.48 23.02 -1.01
N ASN A 50 -14.41 23.64 -2.20
CA ASN A 50 -15.53 23.84 -3.11
C ASN A 50 -15.63 22.72 -4.17
N GLY A 51 -14.71 21.74 -4.15
CA GLY A 51 -14.67 20.67 -5.14
C GLY A 51 -13.93 21.04 -6.43
N ASN A 52 -13.26 22.19 -6.50
CA ASN A 52 -12.49 22.57 -7.67
C ASN A 52 -11.15 21.85 -7.69
N SER A 53 -10.81 21.26 -8.83
CA SER A 53 -9.51 20.65 -9.06
C SER A 53 -8.46 21.73 -9.36
N TYR A 54 -7.30 21.64 -8.72
CA TYR A 54 -6.14 22.48 -8.98
C TYR A 54 -4.83 21.68 -8.90
N GLN A 55 -3.81 22.13 -9.64
CA GLN A 55 -2.51 21.47 -9.64
C GLN A 55 -1.73 21.80 -8.36
N ASP A 56 -1.13 20.79 -7.72
CA ASP A 56 -0.21 21.04 -6.61
C ASP A 56 0.97 21.92 -7.07
N PRO A 57 1.29 23.01 -6.35
CA PRO A 57 2.39 23.90 -6.73
C PRO A 57 3.74 23.19 -6.84
N ASN A 58 4.04 22.23 -5.98
CA ASN A 58 5.31 21.48 -6.00
C ASN A 58 5.42 20.60 -7.25
N CYS A 59 4.30 20.14 -7.79
CA CYS A 59 4.29 19.39 -9.04
C CYS A 59 4.69 20.25 -10.25
N GLY A 60 4.44 21.55 -10.21
CA GLY A 60 4.85 22.48 -11.26
C GLY A 60 6.25 23.06 -11.08
N THR A 61 6.78 23.07 -9.85
CA THR A 61 8.06 23.75 -9.55
C THR A 61 9.21 22.81 -9.25
N ASN A 62 8.95 21.69 -8.57
CA ASN A 62 9.99 20.82 -8.00
C ASN A 62 10.08 19.47 -8.70
N LEU A 63 9.04 19.09 -9.45
CA LEU A 63 8.95 17.81 -10.13
C LEU A 63 8.77 18.05 -11.64
N VAL A 64 9.38 17.16 -12.44
CA VAL A 64 9.23 17.19 -13.90
C VAL A 64 7.84 16.70 -14.31
N ASP A 65 7.36 15.66 -13.64
CA ASP A 65 6.00 15.16 -13.70
C ASP A 65 5.54 14.74 -12.30
N CYS A 66 4.22 14.71 -12.10
CA CYS A 66 3.60 14.26 -10.85
C CYS A 66 2.82 12.95 -11.01
N THR A 67 3.11 12.23 -12.09
CA THR A 67 2.63 10.87 -12.28
C THR A 67 3.68 9.89 -11.78
N PRO A 68 3.30 8.83 -11.04
CA PRO A 68 4.25 7.81 -10.63
C PRO A 68 4.92 7.17 -11.84
N LYS A 69 6.22 6.87 -11.74
CA LYS A 69 6.96 6.13 -12.79
C LYS A 69 6.64 4.64 -12.76
N THR A 70 6.37 4.11 -11.57
CA THR A 70 5.93 2.73 -11.35
C THR A 70 5.12 2.67 -10.07
N ILE A 71 4.43 1.56 -9.86
CA ILE A 71 3.71 1.26 -8.62
C ILE A 71 4.16 -0.12 -8.15
N LEU A 72 4.48 -0.21 -6.86
CA LEU A 72 4.93 -1.44 -6.21
C LEU A 72 3.86 -1.91 -5.24
N SER A 73 3.70 -3.23 -5.10
CA SER A 73 2.94 -3.82 -4.00
C SER A 73 3.90 -4.21 -2.89
N PHE A 74 3.59 -3.79 -1.66
CA PHE A 74 4.37 -4.15 -0.48
C PHE A 74 4.33 -5.67 -0.26
N GLU A 75 3.15 -6.27 -0.41
CA GLU A 75 2.90 -7.70 -0.22
C GLU A 75 3.66 -8.52 -1.26
N ARG A 76 3.58 -8.14 -2.54
CA ARG A 76 4.36 -8.81 -3.60
C ARG A 76 5.87 -8.61 -3.41
N LEU A 77 6.31 -7.44 -2.94
CA LEU A 77 7.72 -7.20 -2.64
C LEU A 77 8.22 -8.10 -1.51
N HIS A 78 7.37 -8.48 -0.56
CA HIS A 78 7.74 -9.36 0.55
C HIS A 78 7.46 -10.84 0.28
N ASP A 79 6.77 -11.18 -0.79
CA ASP A 79 6.49 -12.55 -1.19
C ASP A 79 7.72 -13.14 -1.93
N PRO A 80 8.27 -14.30 -1.49
CA PRO A 80 9.47 -14.85 -2.10
C PRO A 80 9.36 -15.18 -3.59
N ALA A 81 8.14 -15.45 -4.09
CA ALA A 81 7.91 -15.80 -5.49
C ALA A 81 7.81 -14.56 -6.39
N THR A 82 7.40 -13.41 -5.86
CA THR A 82 7.15 -12.18 -6.64
C THR A 82 8.05 -11.00 -6.27
N GLY A 83 8.76 -11.06 -5.15
CA GLY A 83 9.51 -9.92 -4.64
C GLY A 83 10.74 -9.54 -5.45
N HIS A 84 11.38 -10.51 -6.10
CA HIS A 84 12.43 -10.26 -7.08
C HIS A 84 11.93 -9.38 -8.24
N ASP A 85 10.75 -9.68 -8.76
CA ASP A 85 10.15 -8.94 -9.87
C ASP A 85 9.73 -7.53 -9.43
N GLU A 86 9.17 -7.38 -8.22
CA GLU A 86 8.85 -6.07 -7.66
C GLU A 86 10.10 -5.21 -7.40
N LEU A 87 11.19 -5.80 -6.89
CA LEU A 87 12.46 -5.07 -6.73
C LEU A 87 13.04 -4.65 -8.08
N ALA A 88 12.97 -5.52 -9.09
CA ALA A 88 13.46 -5.21 -10.43
C ALA A 88 12.72 -4.00 -11.04
N LYS A 89 11.40 -3.86 -10.79
CA LYS A 89 10.64 -2.66 -11.20
C LYS A 89 11.19 -1.38 -10.57
N LEU A 90 11.50 -1.41 -9.28
CA LEU A 90 12.09 -0.27 -8.58
C LEU A 90 13.46 0.09 -9.17
N ALA A 91 14.31 -0.92 -9.35
CA ALA A 91 15.65 -0.72 -9.88
C ALA A 91 15.65 -0.19 -11.31
N ALA A 92 14.74 -0.70 -12.17
CA ALA A 92 14.56 -0.20 -13.54
C ALA A 92 14.18 1.28 -13.57
N VAL A 93 13.26 1.72 -12.70
CA VAL A 93 12.92 3.15 -12.61
C VAL A 93 14.14 3.97 -12.21
N LEU A 94 14.94 3.51 -11.25
CA LEU A 94 16.11 4.26 -10.81
C LEU A 94 17.21 4.32 -11.88
N GLU A 95 17.37 3.27 -12.69
CA GLU A 95 18.33 3.22 -13.80
C GLU A 95 18.02 4.28 -14.89
N GLU A 96 16.75 4.60 -15.09
CA GLU A 96 16.31 5.66 -16.01
C GLU A 96 16.56 7.08 -15.48
N ASN A 97 16.92 7.24 -14.20
CA ASN A 97 17.12 8.55 -13.58
C ASN A 97 18.59 8.97 -13.59
N GLU A 98 18.89 10.07 -14.29
CA GLU A 98 20.22 10.67 -14.30
C GLU A 98 20.68 11.04 -12.88
N GLY A 99 21.93 10.70 -12.55
CA GLY A 99 22.55 11.07 -11.29
C GLY A 99 22.33 10.07 -10.14
N VAL A 100 21.60 8.97 -10.36
CA VAL A 100 21.51 7.87 -9.41
C VAL A 100 22.46 6.75 -9.84
N PRO A 101 23.57 6.51 -9.12
CA PRO A 101 24.45 5.38 -9.43
C PRO A 101 23.72 4.08 -9.07
N ILE A 102 23.40 3.27 -10.09
CA ILE A 102 22.75 1.98 -9.92
C ILE A 102 23.78 0.86 -10.12
N ILE A 103 23.70 -0.11 -9.22
CA ILE A 103 24.47 -1.35 -9.29
C ILE A 103 24.00 -2.20 -10.47
N GLU A 104 24.89 -3.04 -10.99
CA GLU A 104 24.57 -3.92 -12.12
C GLU A 104 23.39 -4.84 -11.80
N SER A 105 22.51 -5.07 -12.78
CA SER A 105 21.26 -5.83 -12.61
C SER A 105 21.45 -7.26 -12.13
N GLN A 106 22.60 -7.87 -12.41
CA GLN A 106 22.98 -9.18 -11.89
C GLN A 106 23.09 -9.25 -10.35
N ALA A 107 23.26 -8.11 -9.67
CA ALA A 107 23.35 -8.04 -8.22
C ALA A 107 21.99 -7.88 -7.52
N TRP A 108 20.92 -7.54 -8.25
CA TRP A 108 19.62 -7.22 -7.65
C TRP A 108 19.01 -8.41 -6.92
N THR A 109 19.10 -9.62 -7.49
CA THR A 109 18.64 -10.86 -6.84
C THR A 109 19.34 -11.09 -5.51
N CYS A 110 20.67 -11.00 -5.50
CA CYS A 110 21.45 -11.17 -4.28
C CYS A 110 21.05 -10.13 -3.22
N ILE A 111 20.79 -8.88 -3.61
CA ILE A 111 20.39 -7.85 -2.67
C ILE A 111 18.98 -8.07 -2.16
N TYR A 112 18.05 -8.49 -3.02
CA TYR A 112 16.72 -8.89 -2.57
C TYR A 112 16.82 -9.95 -1.47
N ASP A 113 17.53 -11.04 -1.75
CA ASP A 113 17.70 -12.13 -0.80
C ASP A 113 18.36 -11.64 0.49
N GLU A 114 19.44 -10.86 0.39
CA GLU A 114 20.15 -10.36 1.57
C GLU A 114 19.40 -9.29 2.37
N THR A 115 18.42 -8.58 1.80
CA THR A 115 17.76 -7.45 2.49
C THR A 115 16.30 -7.72 2.84
N ILE A 116 15.55 -8.38 1.96
CA ILE A 116 14.12 -8.61 2.07
C ILE A 116 13.84 -10.11 2.25
N GLY A 117 14.40 -10.95 1.38
CA GLY A 117 14.08 -12.38 1.30
C GLY A 117 14.55 -13.21 2.50
N ASN A 118 15.76 -12.97 3.02
CA ASN A 118 16.36 -13.76 4.09
C ASN A 118 16.07 -13.24 5.50
N GLU A 119 15.19 -12.23 5.64
CA GLU A 119 14.83 -11.61 6.93
C GLU A 119 16.03 -11.44 7.87
N GLN A 120 16.91 -10.50 7.55
CA GLN A 120 18.16 -10.26 8.30
C GLN A 120 17.92 -10.25 9.83
N PRO A 121 18.80 -10.88 10.64
CA PRO A 121 18.69 -10.84 12.09
C PRO A 121 18.57 -9.40 12.61
N GLY A 122 17.45 -9.08 13.26
CA GLY A 122 17.14 -7.74 13.77
C GLY A 122 16.27 -6.88 12.85
N PHE A 123 15.93 -7.35 11.65
CA PHE A 123 14.92 -6.73 10.80
C PHE A 123 13.54 -6.98 11.40
N LYS A 124 12.95 -5.93 11.97
CA LYS A 124 11.62 -6.00 12.58
C LYS A 124 10.57 -5.84 11.48
N ASN A 125 10.08 -6.95 10.94
CA ASN A 125 8.91 -6.98 10.07
C ASN A 125 7.62 -6.99 10.93
N ASN A 126 6.46 -7.01 10.29
CA ASN A 126 5.18 -7.09 11.01
C ASN A 126 5.00 -8.38 11.80
N ASP A 127 5.72 -9.46 11.47
CA ASP A 127 5.67 -10.76 12.15
C ASP A 127 6.49 -10.80 13.42
N HIS A 128 7.62 -10.09 13.46
CA HIS A 128 8.51 -9.96 14.62
C HIS A 128 8.03 -8.98 15.69
N ARG A 129 6.85 -8.38 15.51
CA ARG A 129 6.25 -7.49 16.52
C ARG A 129 5.75 -8.32 17.70
N SER A 130 6.13 -7.94 18.91
CA SER A 130 5.55 -8.50 20.13
C SER A 130 4.12 -8.00 20.33
N GLY A 131 3.26 -8.80 20.96
CA GLY A 131 1.89 -8.42 21.29
C GLY A 131 0.87 -9.48 20.84
N PRO A 132 -0.41 -9.10 20.72
CA PRO A 132 -1.50 -9.98 20.30
C PRO A 132 -1.23 -10.70 18.97
N GLU A 133 -1.89 -11.84 18.78
CA GLU A 133 -1.90 -12.53 17.49
C GLU A 133 -2.67 -11.70 16.44
N ARG A 134 -2.31 -11.85 15.16
CA ARG A 134 -2.92 -11.03 14.09
C ARG A 134 -4.43 -11.26 13.94
N ASP A 135 -4.90 -12.47 14.22
CA ASP A 135 -6.32 -12.82 14.15
C ASP A 135 -7.17 -12.13 15.23
N GLN A 136 -6.53 -11.62 16.29
CA GLN A 136 -7.15 -10.79 17.32
C GLN A 136 -7.32 -9.32 16.89
N LEU A 137 -6.71 -8.92 15.77
CA LEU A 137 -6.74 -7.56 15.21
C LEU A 137 -7.53 -7.53 13.90
N GLY A 138 -8.64 -8.26 13.85
CA GLY A 138 -9.47 -8.43 12.66
C GLY A 138 -10.48 -7.29 12.43
N TYR A 139 -11.08 -7.25 11.25
CA TYR A 139 -12.18 -6.35 10.92
C TYR A 139 -13.53 -7.02 11.17
N THR A 140 -14.57 -6.22 11.45
CA THR A 140 -15.94 -6.73 11.47
C THR A 140 -16.44 -7.02 10.04
N LEU A 141 -17.44 -7.90 9.91
CA LEU A 141 -18.07 -8.18 8.62
C LEU A 141 -18.55 -6.90 7.91
N ARG A 142 -19.12 -5.95 8.67
CA ARG A 142 -19.57 -4.67 8.12
C ARG A 142 -18.42 -3.89 7.49
N GLN A 143 -17.28 -3.83 8.17
CA GLN A 143 -16.11 -3.09 7.71
C GLN A 143 -15.46 -3.75 6.48
N LEU A 144 -15.42 -5.09 6.43
CA LEU A 144 -14.98 -5.81 5.22
C LEU A 144 -15.89 -5.52 4.02
N LEU A 145 -17.20 -5.43 4.23
CA LEU A 145 -18.14 -5.02 3.19
C LEU A 145 -17.92 -3.57 2.75
N ASP A 146 -17.59 -2.67 3.68
CA ASP A 146 -17.26 -1.28 3.36
C ASP A 146 -15.95 -1.20 2.54
N PHE A 147 -14.91 -1.95 2.91
CA PHE A 147 -13.68 -2.07 2.10
C PHE A 147 -13.97 -2.59 0.70
N LYS A 148 -14.72 -3.69 0.58
CA LYS A 148 -15.12 -4.25 -0.71
C LYS A 148 -15.87 -3.20 -1.56
N GLY A 149 -16.73 -2.41 -0.93
CA GLY A 149 -17.46 -1.32 -1.58
C GLY A 149 -16.53 -0.25 -2.15
N GLU A 150 -15.58 0.26 -1.35
CA GLU A 150 -14.63 1.27 -1.81
C GLU A 150 -13.65 0.74 -2.86
N PHE A 151 -13.11 -0.47 -2.67
CA PHE A 151 -12.25 -1.09 -3.68
C PHE A 151 -13.00 -1.34 -5.00
N GLY A 152 -14.27 -1.73 -4.94
CA GLY A 152 -15.11 -1.85 -6.14
C GLY A 152 -15.28 -0.52 -6.88
N LYS A 153 -15.41 0.61 -6.17
CA LYS A 153 -15.47 1.94 -6.80
C LYS A 153 -14.15 2.31 -7.46
N LEU A 154 -13.02 2.10 -6.78
CA LEU A 154 -11.69 2.38 -7.33
C LEU A 154 -11.40 1.51 -8.57
N LYS A 155 -11.68 0.21 -8.49
CA LYS A 155 -11.55 -0.70 -9.63
C LYS A 155 -12.36 -0.19 -10.81
N THR A 156 -13.64 0.13 -10.60
CA THR A 156 -14.53 0.65 -11.65
C THR A 156 -13.97 1.93 -12.28
N LYS A 157 -13.47 2.85 -11.46
CA LYS A 157 -12.88 4.11 -11.92
C LYS A 157 -11.66 3.91 -12.81
N TYR A 158 -10.78 2.97 -12.46
CA TYR A 158 -9.48 2.80 -13.14
C TYR A 158 -9.46 1.75 -14.25
N SER A 159 -10.44 0.83 -14.29
CA SER A 159 -10.47 -0.25 -15.29
C SER A 159 -10.61 0.22 -16.74
N GLY A 160 -11.13 1.42 -16.98
CA GLY A 160 -11.27 2.00 -18.32
C GLY A 160 -10.10 2.86 -18.80
N ASP A 161 -9.09 3.08 -17.94
CA ASP A 161 -7.96 3.97 -18.24
C ASP A 161 -6.84 3.20 -18.95
N ALA A 162 -6.29 3.75 -20.04
CA ALA A 162 -5.19 3.14 -20.79
C ALA A 162 -3.82 3.30 -20.11
N ASN A 163 -3.73 4.06 -19.03
CA ASN A 163 -2.50 4.27 -18.28
C ASN A 163 -1.99 2.94 -17.67
N PRO A 164 -0.74 2.52 -17.91
CA PRO A 164 -0.22 1.28 -17.35
C PRO A 164 -0.21 1.26 -15.81
N ASN A 165 -0.06 2.42 -15.16
CA ASN A 165 -0.09 2.52 -13.70
C ASN A 165 -1.49 2.27 -13.12
N THR A 166 -2.55 2.74 -13.80
CA THR A 166 -3.92 2.46 -13.34
C THR A 166 -4.27 0.99 -13.52
N GLN A 167 -3.76 0.35 -14.57
CA GLN A 167 -3.88 -1.11 -14.76
C GLN A 167 -3.17 -1.90 -13.66
N MET A 168 -1.99 -1.45 -13.22
CA MET A 168 -1.32 -2.05 -12.05
C MET A 168 -2.15 -1.91 -10.77
N ILE A 169 -2.72 -0.73 -10.51
CA ILE A 169 -3.63 -0.52 -9.37
C ILE A 169 -4.82 -1.46 -9.44
N VAL A 170 -5.45 -1.62 -10.60
CA VAL A 170 -6.57 -2.54 -10.78
C VAL A 170 -6.16 -3.97 -10.44
N SER A 171 -4.97 -4.41 -10.88
CA SER A 171 -4.45 -5.73 -10.51
C SER A 171 -4.26 -5.88 -9.00
N PHE A 172 -3.70 -4.88 -8.31
CA PHE A 172 -3.53 -4.96 -6.85
C PHE A 172 -4.87 -4.94 -6.11
N ILE A 173 -5.83 -4.14 -6.58
CA ILE A 173 -7.19 -4.13 -6.03
C ILE A 173 -7.84 -5.51 -6.20
N ASP A 174 -7.62 -6.18 -7.33
CA ASP A 174 -8.17 -7.52 -7.56
C ASP A 174 -7.62 -8.55 -6.57
N ASP A 175 -6.32 -8.50 -6.28
CA ASP A 175 -5.70 -9.36 -5.26
C ASP A 175 -6.35 -9.13 -3.87
N TYR A 176 -6.45 -7.86 -3.43
CA TYR A 176 -7.08 -7.53 -2.15
C TYR A 176 -8.57 -7.89 -2.11
N MET A 177 -9.29 -7.71 -3.22
CA MET A 177 -10.71 -8.08 -3.29
C MET A 177 -10.93 -9.57 -3.10
N VAL A 178 -10.02 -10.42 -3.60
CA VAL A 178 -10.05 -11.87 -3.37
C VAL A 178 -9.88 -12.18 -1.89
N GLU A 179 -8.88 -11.59 -1.23
CA GLU A 179 -8.65 -11.76 0.22
C GLU A 179 -9.85 -11.32 1.07
N ILE A 180 -10.37 -10.12 0.82
CA ILE A 180 -11.55 -9.59 1.53
C ILE A 180 -12.76 -10.49 1.34
N CYS A 181 -12.98 -11.00 0.12
CA CYS A 181 -14.10 -11.91 -0.14
C CYS A 181 -13.95 -13.24 0.59
N MET A 182 -12.73 -13.79 0.68
CA MET A 182 -12.47 -15.00 1.46
C MET A 182 -12.76 -14.78 2.94
N GLU A 183 -12.30 -13.66 3.51
CA GLU A 183 -12.54 -13.33 4.92
C GLU A 183 -14.04 -13.17 5.22
N ILE A 184 -14.79 -12.50 4.34
CA ILE A 184 -16.25 -12.38 4.45
C ILE A 184 -16.93 -13.76 4.49
N ILE A 185 -16.49 -14.69 3.64
CA ILE A 185 -17.04 -16.06 3.60
C ILE A 185 -16.76 -16.78 4.91
N VAL A 186 -15.51 -16.73 5.39
CA VAL A 186 -15.10 -17.37 6.66
C VAL A 186 -15.91 -16.82 7.83
N MET A 187 -16.09 -15.51 7.92
CA MET A 187 -16.90 -14.89 8.98
C MET A 187 -18.38 -15.28 8.88
N SER A 188 -18.92 -15.37 7.66
CA SER A 188 -20.34 -15.71 7.44
C SER A 188 -20.67 -17.17 7.80
N MET A 189 -19.70 -18.09 7.72
CA MET A 189 -19.88 -19.50 8.10
C MET A 189 -19.88 -19.73 9.61
N ARG A 190 -19.44 -18.76 10.41
CA ARG A 190 -19.36 -18.87 11.88
C ARG A 190 -20.68 -18.52 12.59
N PHE A 191 -21.70 -18.05 11.85
CA PHE A 191 -23.02 -17.68 12.34
C PHE A 191 -24.11 -18.57 11.73
#